data_AF-A0A949RDH8-F1
#
_entry.id   AF-A0A949RDH8-F1
#
_cell.length_a   1.000
_cell.length_b   1.000
_cell.length_c   1.000
_cell.angle_alpha   90.00
_cell.angle_beta   90.00
_cell.angle_gamma   90.00
#
_symmetry.space_group_name_H-M   'P 1'
#
loop_
_entity.id
_entity.type
_entity.pdbx_description
1 polymer ?
#
loop_
_entity_poly.entity_id
_entity_poly.type
_entity_poly.pdbx_seq_one_letter_code
_entity_poly.pdbx_strand_id
1 'polypeptide(L)'
;MLSYFSRNDGTSPAKNPNTDPMNFRTISKLMLGLALVAFTATGCKKDKCKDKNCGNGSCVDGSCVCNTGYEGSECGTEKRSKFLGSWSATENCTSGNYSWTMTSTASSQGITAIIFNNFAGFNGINVSATVNSNGTSLTIPNQTLSGATFSGSAQITGNIMTLTYSLTSQGQTDNCTATCTRQ
;
A
#
# COMPACT_ATOMS: atom_id res chain seq x y z
N MET A 1 15.02 -56.78 -68.00
CA MET A 1 13.72 -56.34 -68.54
C MET A 1 13.65 -54.84 -68.30
N LEU A 2 14.11 -54.10 -69.31
CA LEU A 2 13.30 -53.10 -70.03
C LEU A 2 13.32 -51.76 -69.26
N SER A 3 14.21 -50.83 -69.66
CA SER A 3 13.98 -49.86 -70.75
C SER A 3 13.05 -48.74 -70.26
N TYR A 4 13.25 -47.45 -70.50
CA TYR A 4 13.97 -46.75 -71.55
C TYR A 4 13.82 -45.24 -71.21
N PHE A 5 14.85 -44.45 -71.55
CA PHE A 5 14.79 -43.12 -72.20
C PHE A 5 13.94 -41.97 -71.61
N SER A 6 14.29 -40.68 -71.75
CA SER A 6 15.49 -39.94 -72.19
C SER A 6 15.07 -38.45 -72.29
N ARG A 7 16.09 -37.58 -72.40
CA ARG A 7 16.13 -36.21 -72.94
C ARG A 7 15.98 -35.07 -71.93
N ASN A 8 17.04 -34.32 -71.62
CA ASN A 8 17.82 -33.38 -72.46
C ASN A 8 16.98 -32.23 -73.03
N ASP A 9 17.31 -30.99 -72.67
CA ASP A 9 18.15 -30.07 -73.43
C ASP A 9 18.37 -28.81 -72.56
N GLY A 10 19.60 -28.32 -72.36
CA GLY A 10 20.24 -27.33 -73.24
C GLY A 10 19.94 -25.92 -72.69
N THR A 11 20.89 -25.03 -72.39
CA THR A 11 22.03 -24.63 -73.23
C THR A 11 23.08 -23.81 -72.44
N SER A 12 24.34 -24.08 -72.82
CA SER A 12 25.62 -23.32 -72.75
C SER A 12 25.55 -21.77 -72.81
N PRO A 13 26.60 -20.98 -72.47
CA PRO A 13 27.98 -21.20 -72.98
C PRO A 13 29.18 -20.88 -72.08
N ALA A 14 30.30 -21.55 -72.40
CA ALA A 14 31.70 -21.06 -72.53
C ALA A 14 32.37 -20.40 -71.31
N LYS A 15 33.67 -20.54 -71.01
CA LYS A 15 34.87 -21.00 -71.70
C LYS A 15 35.92 -21.14 -70.57
N ASN A 16 36.66 -22.24 -70.47
CA ASN A 16 37.91 -22.26 -69.70
C ASN A 16 39.07 -22.58 -70.64
N PRO A 17 39.90 -21.58 -70.98
CA PRO A 17 41.23 -21.80 -71.47
C PRO A 17 42.24 -21.45 -70.36
N ASN A 18 42.94 -22.48 -69.91
CA ASN A 18 44.39 -22.60 -69.93
C ASN A 18 45.23 -21.30 -69.87
N THR A 19 46.13 -21.34 -68.89
CA THR A 19 47.56 -20.97 -68.97
C THR A 19 47.91 -19.51 -69.27
N ASP A 20 48.42 -18.79 -68.27
CA ASP A 20 49.78 -18.23 -68.28
C ASP A 20 50.10 -17.46 -66.99
N PRO A 21 51.39 -17.17 -66.70
CA PRO A 21 51.98 -17.35 -65.37
C PRO A 21 51.74 -16.19 -64.40
N MET A 22 51.90 -16.53 -63.12
CA MET A 22 51.92 -15.62 -61.98
C MET A 22 52.84 -14.42 -62.24
N ASN A 23 52.28 -13.21 -62.21
CA ASN A 23 53.07 -12.01 -61.99
C ASN A 23 52.74 -11.40 -60.62
N PHE A 24 53.77 -11.54 -59.78
CA PHE A 24 53.96 -10.99 -58.46
C PHE A 24 53.78 -9.48 -58.45
N ARG A 25 52.76 -8.99 -57.74
CA ARG A 25 52.81 -7.67 -57.09
C ARG A 25 51.62 -7.42 -56.19
N THR A 26 51.92 -7.32 -54.89
CA THR A 26 51.18 -6.51 -53.90
C THR A 26 49.76 -7.06 -53.60
N ILE A 27 49.38 -7.45 -52.39
CA ILE A 27 49.26 -6.64 -51.17
C ILE A 27 49.16 -7.61 -49.99
N SER A 28 49.98 -7.32 -48.99
CA SER A 28 50.02 -8.00 -47.70
C SER A 28 48.66 -8.01 -47.01
N LYS A 29 48.30 -9.20 -46.53
CA LYS A 29 47.14 -9.53 -45.69
C LYS A 29 47.04 -8.58 -44.48
N LEU A 30 46.00 -7.76 -44.40
CA LEU A 30 45.45 -7.30 -43.12
C LEU A 30 44.05 -6.70 -43.30
N MET A 31 43.05 -7.55 -43.60
CA MET A 31 41.66 -7.18 -43.39
C MET A 31 41.37 -7.32 -41.90
N LEU A 32 41.56 -6.21 -41.19
CA LEU A 32 41.23 -6.05 -39.78
C LEU A 32 39.69 -6.15 -39.65
N GLY A 33 39.22 -7.32 -39.23
CA GLY A 33 37.81 -7.57 -38.96
C GLY A 33 37.33 -6.67 -37.83
N LEU A 34 36.56 -5.65 -38.18
CA LEU A 34 35.82 -4.84 -37.21
C LEU A 34 34.66 -5.69 -36.69
N ALA A 35 34.92 -6.47 -35.64
CA ALA A 35 33.87 -7.14 -34.90
C ALA A 35 32.93 -6.07 -34.34
N LEU A 36 31.73 -5.96 -34.91
CA LEU A 36 30.62 -5.22 -34.29
C LEU A 36 30.31 -5.92 -32.96
N VAL A 37 30.92 -5.43 -31.88
CA VAL A 37 30.44 -5.71 -30.53
C VAL A 37 29.14 -4.92 -30.40
N ALA A 38 28.03 -5.55 -30.77
CA ALA A 38 26.70 -5.08 -30.40
C ALA A 38 26.62 -5.15 -28.87
N PHE A 39 27.01 -4.05 -28.21
CA PHE A 39 26.79 -3.85 -26.79
C PHE A 39 25.28 -3.76 -26.60
N THR A 40 24.64 -4.90 -26.36
CA THR A 40 23.29 -4.93 -25.84
C THR A 40 23.37 -4.35 -24.43
N ALA A 41 23.25 -3.02 -24.34
CA ALA A 41 22.88 -2.37 -23.11
C ALA A 41 21.48 -2.89 -22.78
N THR A 42 21.41 -4.03 -22.11
CA THR A 42 20.24 -4.43 -21.34
C THR A 42 20.08 -3.32 -20.32
N GLY A 43 19.29 -2.30 -20.68
CA GLY A 43 19.00 -1.16 -19.83
C GLY A 43 18.59 -1.73 -18.49
N CYS A 44 19.47 -1.57 -17.49
CA CYS A 44 19.16 -1.93 -16.13
C CYS A 44 17.91 -1.11 -15.78
N LYS A 45 16.75 -1.77 -15.69
CA LYS A 45 15.58 -1.14 -15.09
C LYS A 45 16.03 -0.74 -13.69
N LYS A 46 16.19 0.55 -13.44
CA LYS A 46 16.57 1.05 -12.12
C LYS A 46 15.46 0.62 -11.17
N ASP A 47 15.76 -0.36 -10.32
CA ASP A 47 14.86 -0.79 -9.27
C ASP A 47 14.64 0.39 -8.33
N LYS A 48 13.43 0.96 -8.40
CA LYS A 48 13.04 2.13 -7.60
C LYS A 48 12.90 1.79 -6.12
N CYS A 49 12.89 0.51 -5.76
CA CYS A 49 12.72 0.02 -4.40
C CYS A 49 14.04 -0.40 -3.72
N LYS A 50 15.15 -0.45 -4.47
CA LYS A 50 16.44 -0.98 -3.99
C LYS A 50 16.92 -0.40 -2.65
N ASP A 51 16.73 0.91 -2.45
CA ASP A 51 17.20 1.64 -1.26
C ASP A 51 16.03 2.23 -0.44
N LYS A 52 14.79 1.80 -0.69
CA LYS A 52 13.60 2.38 -0.05
C LYS A 52 13.11 1.54 1.12
N ASN A 53 13.20 2.08 2.33
CA ASN A 53 12.65 1.47 3.53
C ASN A 53 11.17 1.85 3.71
N CYS A 54 10.28 0.87 3.59
CA CYS A 54 8.83 1.07 3.77
C CYS A 54 8.31 0.61 5.14
N GLY A 55 9.18 0.32 6.11
CA GLY A 55 8.79 -0.05 7.47
C GLY A 55 7.68 -1.10 7.51
N ASN A 56 6.50 -0.71 8.01
CA ASN A 56 5.30 -1.54 8.03
C ASN A 56 4.53 -1.49 6.70
N GLY A 57 5.21 -1.77 5.60
CA GLY A 57 4.64 -1.66 4.26
C GLY A 57 5.52 -2.32 3.20
N SER A 58 5.05 -2.28 1.96
CA SER A 58 5.74 -2.83 0.78
C SER A 58 6.06 -1.73 -0.22
N CYS A 59 7.23 -1.79 -0.85
CA CYS A 59 7.56 -0.87 -1.94
C CYS A 59 6.95 -1.36 -3.26
N VAL A 60 6.21 -0.48 -3.93
CA VAL A 60 5.61 -0.70 -5.25
C VAL A 60 5.97 0.48 -6.13
N ASP A 61 6.71 0.23 -7.22
CA ASP A 61 7.16 1.24 -8.18
C ASP A 61 7.87 2.47 -7.57
N GLY A 62 8.58 2.28 -6.45
CA GLY A 62 9.29 3.34 -5.74
C GLY A 62 8.45 4.10 -4.72
N SER A 63 7.22 3.66 -4.44
CA SER A 63 6.33 4.23 -3.44
C SER A 63 5.97 3.18 -2.39
N CYS A 64 5.85 3.59 -1.13
CA CYS A 64 5.46 2.67 -0.07
C CYS A 64 3.93 2.53 -0.03
N VAL A 65 3.46 1.28 0.00
CA VAL A 65 2.09 0.89 0.27
C VAL A 65 2.04 0.34 1.69
N CYS A 66 1.36 1.06 2.59
CA CYS A 66 1.36 0.74 4.01
C CYS A 66 0.40 -0.40 4.35
N ASN A 67 0.82 -1.25 5.28
CA ASN A 67 -0.02 -2.28 5.87
C ASN A 67 -1.19 -1.65 6.64
N THR A 68 -2.24 -2.45 6.87
CA THR A 68 -3.39 -2.02 7.68
C THR A 68 -2.93 -1.48 9.04
N GLY A 69 -3.47 -0.33 9.42
CA GLY A 69 -3.11 0.35 10.67
C GLY A 69 -1.92 1.30 10.56
N TYR A 70 -1.19 1.34 9.45
CA TYR A 70 -0.04 2.23 9.24
C TYR A 70 -0.27 3.26 8.14
N GLU A 71 0.47 4.36 8.21
CA GLU A 71 0.46 5.47 7.26
C GLU A 71 1.80 6.23 7.23
N GLY A 72 1.88 7.24 6.37
CA GLY A 72 3.08 8.04 6.12
C GLY A 72 3.88 7.54 4.92
N SER A 73 4.84 8.35 4.46
CA SER A 73 5.66 8.06 3.27
C SER A 73 6.51 6.79 3.39
N GLU A 74 6.79 6.38 4.63
CA GLU A 74 7.60 5.20 4.99
C GLU A 74 6.85 4.22 5.90
N CYS A 75 5.52 4.40 6.06
CA CYS A 75 4.66 3.51 6.86
C CYS A 75 5.12 3.30 8.32
N GLY A 76 5.76 4.31 8.90
CA GLY A 76 6.24 4.30 10.29
C GLY A 76 5.20 4.76 11.31
N THR A 77 4.11 5.39 10.87
CA THR A 77 3.12 5.99 11.77
C THR A 77 1.91 5.10 11.92
N GLU A 78 1.50 4.81 13.15
CA GLU A 78 0.24 4.11 13.43
C GLU A 78 -0.95 5.06 13.24
N LYS A 79 -1.94 4.68 12.43
CA LYS A 79 -3.18 5.44 12.22
C LYS A 79 -3.92 5.71 13.54
N ARG A 80 -3.89 4.75 14.48
CA ARG A 80 -4.57 4.89 15.77
C ARG A 80 -4.00 5.97 16.66
N SER A 81 -2.74 6.36 16.47
CA SER A 81 -2.07 7.39 17.28
C SER A 81 -2.83 8.72 17.28
N LYS A 82 -3.53 9.05 16.19
CA LYS A 82 -4.40 10.24 16.09
C LYS A 82 -5.50 10.27 17.17
N PHE A 83 -5.97 9.12 17.62
CA PHE A 83 -7.06 8.99 18.59
C PHE A 83 -6.58 8.80 20.04
N LEU A 84 -5.29 8.50 20.24
CA LEU A 84 -4.74 8.24 21.58
C LEU A 84 -4.49 9.54 22.34
N GLY A 85 -4.62 9.49 23.67
CA GLY A 85 -4.39 10.62 24.57
C GLY A 85 -5.63 10.99 25.39
N SER A 86 -5.57 12.17 26.02
CA SER A 86 -6.65 12.70 26.86
C SER A 86 -7.53 13.67 26.09
N TRP A 87 -8.84 13.61 26.35
CA TRP A 87 -9.86 14.35 25.63
C TRP A 87 -10.81 15.04 26.61
N SER A 88 -11.08 16.32 26.38
CA SER A 88 -12.18 17.07 27.00
C SER A 88 -13.36 17.08 26.05
N ALA A 89 -14.48 16.49 26.45
CA ALA A 89 -15.69 16.37 25.66
C ALA A 89 -16.77 17.35 26.13
N THR A 90 -17.41 18.00 25.17
CA THR A 90 -18.69 18.70 25.37
C THR A 90 -19.71 18.08 24.44
N GLU A 91 -20.85 17.66 24.97
CA GLU A 91 -21.82 16.88 24.22
C GLU A 91 -23.24 17.39 24.31
N ASN A 92 -24.01 17.01 23.29
CA ASN A 92 -25.44 17.17 23.21
C ASN A 92 -26.07 15.78 23.03
N CYS A 93 -26.84 15.38 24.03
CA CYS A 93 -27.58 14.14 24.10
C CYS A 93 -29.08 14.41 24.08
N THR A 94 -29.87 13.39 23.75
CA THR A 94 -31.33 13.49 23.84
C THR A 94 -31.82 13.79 25.26
N SER A 95 -31.07 13.37 26.30
CA SER A 95 -31.39 13.66 27.70
C SER A 95 -30.88 15.02 28.20
N GLY A 96 -29.98 15.69 27.48
CA GLY A 96 -29.36 16.95 27.92
C GLY A 96 -27.95 17.17 27.40
N ASN A 97 -27.30 18.24 27.90
CA ASN A 97 -25.92 18.59 27.53
C ASN A 97 -24.99 18.34 28.71
N TYR A 98 -23.82 17.78 28.44
CA TYR A 98 -22.84 17.43 29.48
C TYR A 98 -21.41 17.77 29.03
N SER A 99 -20.51 17.82 30.02
CA SER A 99 -19.07 17.93 29.78
C SER A 99 -18.32 16.94 30.66
N TRP A 100 -17.36 16.25 30.08
CA TRP A 100 -16.60 15.20 30.76
C TRP A 100 -15.23 15.00 30.11
N THR A 101 -14.40 14.17 30.72
CA THR A 101 -13.07 13.83 30.22
C THR A 101 -12.94 12.34 30.02
N MET A 102 -12.25 11.92 28.96
CA MET A 102 -11.86 10.53 28.73
C MET A 102 -10.39 10.43 28.35
N THR A 103 -9.86 9.22 28.45
CA THR A 103 -8.56 8.88 27.85
C THR A 103 -8.74 7.77 26.83
N SER A 104 -7.93 7.79 25.78
CA SER A 104 -7.90 6.77 24.75
C SER A 104 -6.53 6.11 24.72
N THR A 105 -6.50 4.79 24.85
CA THR A 105 -5.28 3.98 24.95
C THR A 105 -5.23 2.90 23.87
N ALA A 106 -4.03 2.51 23.47
CA ALA A 106 -3.84 1.39 22.55
C ALA A 106 -4.37 0.08 23.16
N SER A 107 -5.05 -0.73 22.37
CA SER A 107 -5.47 -2.08 22.76
C SER A 107 -4.44 -3.12 22.33
N SER A 108 -4.27 -4.17 23.14
CA SER A 108 -3.48 -5.35 22.78
C SER A 108 -4.15 -6.26 21.75
N GLN A 109 -5.42 -6.00 21.41
CA GLN A 109 -6.20 -6.81 20.46
C GLN A 109 -5.79 -6.58 19.00
N GLY A 110 -5.05 -5.52 18.69
CA GLY A 110 -4.55 -5.27 17.34
C GLY A 110 -4.13 -3.82 17.08
N ILE A 111 -3.42 -3.62 15.97
CA ILE A 111 -2.87 -2.31 15.60
C ILE A 111 -3.93 -1.24 15.29
N THR A 112 -5.14 -1.65 14.96
CA THR A 112 -6.29 -0.75 14.74
C THR A 112 -7.15 -0.57 15.98
N ALA A 113 -6.95 -1.36 17.03
CA ALA A 113 -7.80 -1.39 18.20
C ALA A 113 -7.34 -0.38 19.27
N ILE A 114 -8.31 0.30 19.87
CA ILE A 114 -8.12 1.24 20.98
C ILE A 114 -9.19 1.00 22.05
N ILE A 115 -8.99 1.57 23.23
CA ILE A 115 -9.93 1.57 24.34
C ILE A 115 -10.17 3.02 24.78
N PHE A 116 -11.42 3.45 24.78
CA PHE A 116 -11.83 4.68 25.44
C PHE A 116 -12.14 4.37 26.91
N ASN A 117 -11.44 5.02 27.83
CA ASN A 117 -11.61 4.88 29.27
C ASN A 117 -12.41 6.05 29.82
N ASN A 118 -13.33 5.78 30.75
CA ASN A 118 -14.32 6.73 31.25
C ASN A 118 -15.25 7.24 30.14
N PHE A 119 -15.71 6.33 29.30
CA PHE A 119 -16.57 6.66 28.16
C PHE A 119 -17.90 7.27 28.62
N ALA A 120 -18.36 8.32 27.92
CA ALA A 120 -19.57 9.09 28.28
C ALA A 120 -19.56 9.62 29.72
N GLY A 121 -18.37 9.88 30.28
CA GLY A 121 -18.19 10.38 31.65
C GLY A 121 -18.42 9.35 32.76
N PHE A 122 -18.72 8.09 32.43
CA PHE A 122 -18.94 7.04 33.42
C PHE A 122 -17.62 6.42 33.86
N ASN A 123 -17.22 6.64 35.11
CA ASN A 123 -15.98 6.09 35.67
C ASN A 123 -15.95 4.55 35.58
N GLY A 124 -14.86 4.01 35.06
CA GLY A 124 -14.67 2.57 34.90
C GLY A 124 -15.40 1.93 33.72
N ILE A 125 -16.15 2.70 32.93
CA ILE A 125 -16.69 2.23 31.65
C ILE A 125 -15.62 2.40 30.57
N ASN A 126 -15.09 1.26 30.13
CA ASN A 126 -14.03 1.19 29.14
C ASN A 126 -14.57 0.55 27.85
N VAL A 127 -14.71 1.35 26.80
CA VAL A 127 -15.34 0.97 25.53
C VAL A 127 -14.27 0.69 24.49
N SER A 128 -14.35 -0.49 23.87
CA SER A 128 -13.47 -0.88 22.77
C SER A 128 -13.89 -0.21 21.46
N ALA A 129 -12.93 0.24 20.67
CA ALA A 129 -13.15 0.83 19.36
C ALA A 129 -12.08 0.38 18.34
N THR A 130 -12.41 0.46 17.05
CA THR A 130 -11.52 0.10 15.94
C THR A 130 -11.37 1.26 14.97
N VAL A 131 -10.13 1.65 14.68
CA VAL A 131 -9.79 2.66 13.69
C VAL A 131 -9.96 2.08 12.28
N ASN A 132 -10.72 2.78 11.45
CA ASN A 132 -11.04 2.37 10.10
C ASN A 132 -9.84 2.54 9.16
N SER A 133 -9.93 1.92 7.98
CA SER A 133 -8.86 1.92 6.98
C SER A 133 -8.44 3.32 6.51
N ASN A 134 -9.34 4.30 6.55
CA ASN A 134 -9.04 5.70 6.22
C ASN A 134 -8.12 6.39 7.25
N GLY A 135 -7.99 5.86 8.47
CA GLY A 135 -7.15 6.43 9.52
C GLY A 135 -7.64 7.75 10.11
N THR A 136 -8.83 8.21 9.74
CA THR A 136 -9.47 9.45 10.23
C THR A 136 -10.83 9.20 10.87
N SER A 137 -11.26 7.94 10.90
CA SER A 137 -12.49 7.53 11.57
C SER A 137 -12.30 6.25 12.37
N LEU A 138 -13.21 6.03 13.31
CA LEU A 138 -13.29 4.78 14.07
C LEU A 138 -14.74 4.35 14.27
N THR A 139 -14.89 3.08 14.60
CA THR A 139 -16.17 2.44 14.92
C THR A 139 -16.12 1.86 16.32
N ILE A 140 -17.20 2.11 17.07
CA ILE A 140 -17.45 1.50 18.37
C ILE A 140 -18.55 0.46 18.17
N PRO A 141 -18.22 -0.84 18.15
CA PRO A 141 -19.24 -1.88 18.03
C PRO A 141 -20.16 -1.92 19.25
N ASN A 142 -21.36 -2.47 19.07
CA ASN A 142 -22.27 -2.77 20.17
C ASN A 142 -21.56 -3.61 21.23
N GLN A 143 -21.52 -3.10 22.45
CA GLN A 143 -20.96 -3.81 23.61
C GLN A 143 -21.74 -3.46 24.87
N THR A 144 -21.93 -4.45 25.74
CA THR A 144 -22.67 -4.27 26.99
C THR A 144 -21.70 -4.27 28.17
N LEU A 145 -21.70 -3.17 28.93
CA LEU A 145 -20.82 -2.93 30.07
C LEU A 145 -21.68 -2.43 31.22
N SER A 146 -21.56 -3.06 32.39
CA SER A 146 -22.28 -2.65 33.61
C SER A 146 -23.81 -2.49 33.42
N GLY A 147 -24.42 -3.33 32.57
CA GLY A 147 -25.86 -3.33 32.32
C GLY A 147 -26.36 -2.28 31.29
N ALA A 148 -25.47 -1.48 30.71
CA ALA A 148 -25.78 -0.57 29.60
C ALA A 148 -25.08 -1.03 28.32
N THR A 149 -25.70 -0.77 27.16
CA THR A 149 -25.14 -1.05 25.85
C THR A 149 -24.64 0.23 25.21
N PHE A 150 -23.42 0.19 24.68
CA PHE A 150 -22.74 1.32 24.04
C PHE A 150 -22.40 0.96 22.60
N SER A 151 -22.56 1.92 21.69
CA SER A 151 -22.09 1.84 20.31
C SER A 151 -21.94 3.22 19.70
N GLY A 152 -21.27 3.32 18.55
CA GLY A 152 -21.06 4.61 17.91
C GLY A 152 -19.93 4.63 16.89
N SER A 153 -19.49 5.84 16.59
CA SER A 153 -18.38 6.12 15.68
C SER A 153 -17.76 7.47 16.02
N ALA A 154 -16.56 7.71 15.53
CA ALA A 154 -15.96 9.03 15.60
C ALA A 154 -15.20 9.38 14.33
N GLN A 155 -15.08 10.68 14.08
CA GLN A 155 -14.24 11.27 13.04
C GLN A 155 -13.23 12.20 13.71
N ILE A 156 -12.01 12.29 13.19
CA ILE A 156 -10.99 13.19 13.70
C ILE A 156 -10.45 14.12 12.61
N THR A 157 -10.38 15.40 12.95
CA THR A 157 -9.77 16.45 12.13
C THR A 157 -8.87 17.29 13.02
N GLY A 158 -7.55 17.14 12.86
CA GLY A 158 -6.57 17.78 13.73
C GLY A 158 -6.73 17.34 15.19
N ASN A 159 -6.95 18.30 16.09
CA ASN A 159 -7.10 18.08 17.53
C ASN A 159 -8.55 17.93 18.00
N ILE A 160 -9.50 17.86 17.05
CA ILE A 160 -10.93 17.75 17.34
C ILE A 160 -11.41 16.38 16.84
N MET A 161 -11.93 15.59 17.77
CA MET A 161 -12.63 14.35 17.49
C MET A 161 -14.13 14.56 17.70
N THR A 162 -14.94 14.36 16.67
CA THR A 162 -16.40 14.33 16.78
C THR A 162 -16.84 12.90 17.03
N LEU A 163 -17.35 12.64 18.22
CA LEU A 163 -17.83 11.33 18.66
C LEU A 163 -19.37 11.32 18.60
N THR A 164 -19.94 10.37 17.89
CA THR A 164 -21.40 10.12 17.86
C THR A 164 -21.65 8.73 18.42
N TYR A 165 -22.45 8.62 19.47
CA TYR A 165 -22.68 7.36 20.16
C TYR A 165 -24.10 7.21 20.67
N SER A 166 -24.45 5.98 20.98
CA SER A 166 -25.72 5.58 21.57
C SER A 166 -25.45 4.83 22.87
N LEU A 167 -26.19 5.17 23.90
CA LEU A 167 -26.21 4.48 25.19
C LEU A 167 -27.63 3.97 25.43
N THR A 168 -27.79 2.65 25.55
CA THR A 168 -29.08 2.04 25.89
C THR A 168 -29.02 1.40 27.28
N SER A 169 -29.92 1.80 28.17
CA SER A 169 -30.08 1.22 29.51
C SER A 169 -31.55 1.10 29.86
N GLN A 170 -31.96 -0.04 30.43
CA GLN A 170 -33.35 -0.32 30.83
C GLN A 170 -34.39 -0.03 29.72
N GLY A 171 -34.03 -0.30 28.46
CA GLY A 171 -34.90 -0.07 27.30
C GLY A 171 -35.01 1.40 26.84
N GLN A 172 -34.31 2.33 27.50
CA GLN A 172 -34.19 3.71 27.08
C GLN A 172 -32.88 3.91 26.34
N THR A 173 -32.92 4.68 25.25
CA THR A 173 -31.74 4.98 24.43
C THR A 173 -31.49 6.48 24.44
N ASP A 174 -30.27 6.87 24.82
CA ASP A 174 -29.78 8.23 24.74
C ASP A 174 -28.76 8.33 23.59
N ASN A 175 -29.04 9.19 22.63
CA ASN A 175 -28.17 9.41 21.47
C ASN A 175 -27.43 10.73 21.64
N CYS A 176 -26.11 10.68 21.51
CA CYS A 176 -25.23 11.78 21.84
C CYS A 176 -24.28 12.12 20.70
N THR A 177 -23.97 13.40 20.55
CA THR A 177 -22.84 13.89 19.76
C THR A 177 -21.94 14.75 20.64
N ALA A 178 -20.69 14.34 20.78
CA ALA A 178 -19.67 15.01 21.58
C ALA A 178 -18.58 15.61 20.68
N THR A 179 -18.22 16.85 20.95
CA THR A 179 -16.99 17.47 20.45
C THR A 179 -15.90 17.25 21.47
N CYS A 180 -14.92 16.43 21.12
CA CYS A 180 -13.80 16.05 21.98
C CYS A 180 -12.55 16.82 21.54
N THR A 181 -12.06 17.72 22.38
CA THR A 181 -10.84 18.49 22.15
C THR A 181 -9.69 17.86 22.92
N ARG A 182 -8.55 17.66 22.25
CA ARG A 182 -7.33 17.15 22.88
C ARG A 182 -6.87 18.06 24.01
N GLN A 183 -6.49 17.48 25.15
CA GLN A 183 -5.89 18.20 26.28
C GLN A 183 -4.41 18.51 26.07
#